data_AF-A0AA42XVS8-F1
#
_entry.id   AF-A0AA42XVS8-F1
#
_cell.length_a   1.000
_cell.length_b   1.000
_cell.length_c   1.000
_cell.angle_alpha   90.00
_cell.angle_beta   90.00
_cell.angle_gamma   90.00
#
_symmetry.space_group_name_H-M   'P 1'
#
loop_
_entity.id
_entity.type
_entity.pdbx_description
1 polymer ?
#
loop_
_entity_poly.entity_id
_entity_poly.type
_entity_poly.pdbx_seq_one_letter_code
_entity_poly.pdbx_strand_id
1 'polypeptide(L)'
;MDGPDLTTELRKNAEATAARILESARLEAEQFRTETERQIQRKRAASLREEEERYRLKARSAIAAERHASMRTVLLARARLVDRVLELATSLLPDACRTETYRSSIAQQLDDSMRFIGDEGAHVLCSLELVPTLREAAKAYASVTVEPDAETQSGFVVVSAGGSVTVDKRLGTQLQRMIPALAIEIHDRVEKL
;
A
#
# COMPACT_ATOMS: atom_id res chain seq x y z
N MET A 1 -95.03 59.70 -12.60
CA MET A 1 -93.87 59.14 -13.32
C MET A 1 -92.92 58.61 -12.26
N ASP A 2 -93.13 57.37 -11.86
CA ASP A 2 -92.24 56.65 -10.95
C ASP A 2 -91.01 56.23 -11.76
N GLY A 3 -89.99 57.07 -11.77
CA GLY A 3 -88.69 56.70 -12.29
C GLY A 3 -87.98 55.83 -11.25
N PRO A 4 -87.65 54.56 -11.52
CA PRO A 4 -86.84 53.78 -10.61
C PRO A 4 -85.44 54.40 -10.51
N ASP A 5 -85.32 55.19 -9.44
CA ASP A 5 -84.19 55.56 -8.61
C ASP A 5 -82.77 55.16 -9.08
N LEU A 6 -82.12 56.08 -9.81
CA LEU A 6 -80.73 56.03 -10.27
C LEU A 6 -79.73 55.74 -9.12
N THR A 7 -80.06 56.14 -7.89
CA THR A 7 -79.20 55.93 -6.72
C THR A 7 -79.18 54.46 -6.28
N THR A 8 -80.31 53.77 -6.42
CA THR A 8 -80.42 52.33 -6.14
C THR A 8 -79.62 51.50 -7.15
N GLU A 9 -79.63 51.87 -8.44
CA GLU A 9 -78.82 51.19 -9.46
C GLU A 9 -77.31 51.46 -9.33
N LEU A 10 -76.92 52.69 -8.97
CA LEU A 10 -75.52 53.02 -8.65
C LEU A 10 -75.00 52.22 -7.45
N ARG A 11 -75.83 52.06 -6.42
CA ARG A 11 -75.50 51.27 -5.22
C ARG A 11 -75.31 49.80 -5.56
N LYS A 12 -76.24 49.18 -6.30
CA LYS A 12 -76.12 47.79 -6.74
C LYS A 12 -74.86 47.57 -7.59
N ASN A 13 -74.53 48.52 -8.47
CA ASN A 13 -73.34 48.42 -9.32
C ASN A 13 -72.04 48.57 -8.50
N ALA A 14 -72.01 49.46 -7.50
CA ALA A 14 -70.89 49.59 -6.57
C ALA A 14 -70.71 48.33 -5.71
N GLU A 15 -71.80 47.74 -5.19
CA GLU A 15 -71.79 46.49 -4.44
C GLU A 15 -71.30 45.31 -5.30
N ALA A 16 -71.76 45.20 -6.56
CA ALA A 16 -71.30 44.19 -7.49
C ALA A 16 -69.82 44.34 -7.87
N THR A 17 -69.35 45.59 -8.01
CA THR A 17 -67.94 45.89 -8.30
C THR A 17 -67.06 45.57 -7.10
N ALA A 18 -67.48 45.95 -5.89
CA ALA A 18 -66.77 45.61 -4.65
C ALA A 18 -66.69 44.09 -4.43
N ALA A 19 -67.79 43.37 -4.68
CA ALA A 19 -67.81 41.91 -4.61
C ALA A 19 -66.83 41.27 -5.61
N ARG A 20 -66.77 41.78 -6.84
CA ARG A 20 -65.83 41.30 -7.87
C ARG A 20 -64.37 41.54 -7.50
N ILE A 21 -64.05 42.71 -6.95
CA ILE A 21 -62.70 43.05 -6.48
C ILE A 21 -62.30 42.14 -5.33
N LEU A 22 -63.18 41.93 -4.35
CA LEU A 22 -62.91 41.03 -3.22
C LEU A 22 -62.69 39.60 -3.67
N GLU A 23 -63.48 39.12 -4.63
CA GLU A 23 -63.31 37.76 -5.16
C GLU A 23 -61.99 37.61 -5.94
N SER A 24 -61.62 38.60 -6.77
CA SER A 24 -60.31 38.63 -7.45
C SER A 24 -59.16 38.61 -6.44
N ALA A 25 -59.23 39.46 -5.42
CA ALA A 25 -58.21 39.54 -4.38
C ALA A 25 -58.06 38.23 -3.58
N ARG A 26 -59.18 37.53 -3.32
CA ARG A 26 -59.16 36.20 -2.68
C ARG A 26 -58.51 35.15 -3.57
N LEU A 27 -58.86 35.12 -4.86
CA LEU A 27 -58.27 34.20 -5.82
C LEU A 27 -56.76 34.44 -5.97
N GLU A 28 -56.34 35.69 -6.07
CA GLU A 28 -54.92 36.07 -6.12
C GLU A 28 -54.18 35.67 -4.83
N ALA A 29 -54.76 35.94 -3.66
CA ALA A 29 -54.17 35.55 -2.38
C ALA A 29 -53.99 34.02 -2.25
N GLU A 30 -54.97 33.24 -2.71
CA GLU A 30 -54.88 31.78 -2.72
C GLU A 30 -53.84 31.24 -3.71
N GLN A 31 -53.70 31.88 -4.87
CA GLN A 31 -52.64 31.56 -5.82
C GLN A 31 -51.26 31.85 -5.22
N PHE A 32 -51.07 33.03 -4.60
CA PHE A 32 -49.82 33.37 -3.93
C PHE A 32 -49.49 32.42 -2.78
N ARG A 33 -50.50 32.04 -1.98
CA ARG A 33 -50.33 31.07 -0.89
C ARG A 33 -49.88 29.73 -1.43
N THR A 34 -50.56 29.22 -2.46
CA THR A 34 -50.25 27.93 -3.08
C THR A 34 -48.86 27.92 -3.70
N GLU A 35 -48.47 28.97 -4.41
CA GLU A 35 -47.14 29.07 -5.02
C GLU A 35 -46.03 29.19 -3.96
N THR A 36 -46.27 29.98 -2.92
CA THR A 36 -45.32 30.11 -1.80
C THR A 36 -45.13 28.78 -1.08
N GLU A 37 -46.21 28.05 -0.80
CA GLU A 37 -46.15 26.72 -0.18
C GLU A 37 -45.35 25.75 -1.05
N ARG A 38 -45.58 25.74 -2.37
CA ARG A 38 -44.79 24.94 -3.32
C ARG A 38 -43.32 25.31 -3.30
N GLN A 39 -42.98 26.59 -3.27
CA GLN A 39 -41.59 27.05 -3.20
C GLN A 39 -40.91 26.65 -1.89
N ILE A 40 -41.60 26.77 -0.76
CA ILE A 40 -41.11 26.33 0.55
C ILE A 40 -40.85 24.81 0.52
N GLN A 41 -41.80 24.02 0.02
CA GLN A 41 -41.65 22.57 -0.08
C GLN A 41 -40.48 22.17 -0.99
N ARG A 42 -40.33 22.83 -2.15
CA ARG A 42 -39.18 22.61 -3.05
C ARG A 42 -37.85 22.93 -2.38
N LYS A 43 -37.74 24.06 -1.67
CA LYS A 43 -36.52 24.44 -0.96
C LYS A 43 -36.18 23.44 0.16
N ARG A 44 -37.18 23.01 0.95
CA ARG A 44 -37.00 21.99 1.98
C ARG A 44 -36.52 20.67 1.40
N ALA A 45 -37.17 20.18 0.33
CA ALA A 45 -36.78 18.95 -0.35
C ALA A 45 -35.36 19.03 -0.93
N ALA A 46 -34.98 20.18 -1.51
CA ALA A 46 -33.63 20.39 -2.03
C ALA A 46 -32.57 20.38 -0.91
N SER A 47 -32.83 21.08 0.20
CA SER A 47 -31.93 21.12 1.36
C SER A 47 -31.74 19.73 1.98
N LEU A 48 -32.82 18.95 2.11
CA LEU A 48 -32.75 17.58 2.63
C LEU A 48 -31.92 16.68 1.71
N ARG A 49 -32.13 16.74 0.39
CA ARG A 49 -31.31 15.98 -0.57
C ARG A 49 -29.83 16.36 -0.51
N GLU A 50 -29.52 17.65 -0.40
CA GLU A 50 -28.13 18.11 -0.28
C GLU A 50 -27.49 17.60 1.02
N GLU A 51 -28.24 17.60 2.12
CA GLU A 51 -27.78 17.05 3.39
C GLU A 51 -27.60 15.53 3.35
N GLU A 52 -28.55 14.79 2.78
CA GLU A 52 -28.44 13.34 2.55
C GLU A 52 -27.22 12.98 1.70
N GLU A 53 -26.99 13.69 0.60
CA GLU A 53 -25.82 13.47 -0.26
C GLU A 53 -24.51 13.80 0.47
N ARG A 54 -24.47 14.88 1.27
CA ARG A 54 -23.31 15.19 2.12
C ARG A 54 -23.04 14.08 3.14
N TYR A 55 -24.05 13.53 3.80
CA TYR A 55 -23.88 12.40 4.71
C TYR A 55 -23.45 11.13 4.00
N ARG A 56 -24.01 10.83 2.82
CA ARG A 56 -23.59 9.69 2.00
C ARG A 56 -22.12 9.79 1.59
N LEU A 57 -21.68 10.97 1.15
CA LEU A 57 -20.28 11.21 0.80
C LEU A 57 -19.35 11.05 2.01
N LYS A 58 -19.71 11.61 3.17
CA LYS A 58 -18.95 11.44 4.42
C LYS A 58 -18.90 9.98 4.88
N ALA A 59 -20.01 9.25 4.79
CA ALA A 59 -20.05 7.84 5.15
C ALA A 59 -19.15 7.00 4.21
N ARG A 60 -19.20 7.27 2.90
CA ARG A 60 -18.34 6.60 1.92
C ARG A 60 -16.86 6.89 2.18
N SER A 61 -16.49 8.15 2.46
CA SER A 61 -15.10 8.49 2.75
C SER A 61 -14.62 7.87 4.06
N ALA A 62 -15.46 7.82 5.10
CA ALA A 62 -15.14 7.17 6.37
C ALA A 62 -14.91 5.66 6.18
N ILE A 63 -15.78 4.98 5.44
CA ILE A 63 -15.61 3.54 5.13
C ILE A 63 -14.32 3.30 4.34
N ALA A 64 -14.03 4.14 3.34
CA ALA A 64 -12.80 4.02 2.58
C ALA A 64 -11.56 4.22 3.46
N ALA A 65 -11.57 5.24 4.31
CA ALA A 65 -10.48 5.52 5.25
C ALA A 65 -10.24 4.34 6.21
N GLU A 66 -11.31 3.75 6.76
CA GLU A 66 -11.21 2.60 7.65
C GLU A 66 -10.65 1.36 6.95
N ARG A 67 -11.08 1.11 5.70
CA ARG A 67 -10.52 0.04 4.87
C ARG A 67 -9.03 0.24 4.61
N HIS A 68 -8.61 1.46 4.31
CA HIS A 68 -7.19 1.77 4.13
C HIS A 68 -6.40 1.60 5.43
N ALA A 69 -6.92 2.02 6.57
CA ALA A 69 -6.28 1.84 7.88
C ALA A 69 -6.14 0.36 8.26
N SER A 70 -7.19 -0.43 8.03
CA SER A 70 -7.18 -1.88 8.23
C SER A 70 -6.15 -2.57 7.33
N MET A 71 -6.15 -2.25 6.03
CA MET A 71 -5.18 -2.79 5.07
C MET A 71 -3.75 -2.44 5.46
N ARG A 72 -3.50 -1.19 5.86
CA ARG A 72 -2.18 -0.74 6.34
C ARG A 72 -1.72 -1.55 7.54
N THR A 73 -2.61 -1.81 8.50
CA THR A 73 -2.29 -2.62 9.69
C THR A 73 -1.87 -4.03 9.30
N VAL A 74 -2.60 -4.67 8.39
CA VAL A 74 -2.27 -6.01 7.89
C VAL A 74 -0.92 -6.03 7.17
N LEU A 75 -0.67 -5.06 6.28
CA LEU A 75 0.60 -4.97 5.55
C LEU A 75 1.79 -4.74 6.49
N LEU A 76 1.64 -3.90 7.52
CA LEU A 76 2.68 -3.69 8.52
C LEU A 76 2.94 -4.95 9.36
N ALA A 77 1.89 -5.69 9.72
CA ALA A 77 2.03 -6.94 10.44
C ALA A 77 2.76 -8.00 9.60
N ARG A 78 2.42 -8.10 8.31
CA ARG A 78 3.09 -8.98 7.34
C ARG A 78 4.57 -8.63 7.18
N ALA A 79 4.89 -7.36 6.98
CA ALA A 79 6.27 -6.88 6.88
C ALA A 79 7.09 -7.26 8.13
N ARG A 80 6.56 -6.96 9.33
CA ARG A 80 7.23 -7.31 10.60
C ARG A 80 7.47 -8.81 10.77
N LEU A 81 6.55 -9.65 10.27
CA LEU A 81 6.72 -11.10 10.30
C LEU A 81 7.90 -11.53 9.42
N VAL A 82 7.96 -11.03 8.19
CA VAL A 82 9.08 -11.29 7.28
C VAL A 82 10.39 -10.80 7.88
N ASP A 83 10.43 -9.58 8.42
CA ASP A 83 11.62 -9.03 9.06
C ASP A 83 12.10 -9.94 10.20
N ARG A 84 11.19 -10.39 11.08
CA ARG A 84 11.54 -11.29 12.20
C ARG A 84 12.08 -12.64 11.71
N VAL A 85 11.51 -13.20 10.65
CA VAL A 85 11.99 -14.47 10.07
C VAL A 85 13.38 -14.28 9.47
N LEU A 86 13.62 -13.17 8.77
CA LEU A 86 14.91 -12.86 8.15
C LEU A 86 15.98 -12.53 9.19
N GLU A 87 15.64 -11.82 10.26
CA GLU A 87 16.54 -11.59 11.40
C GLU A 87 16.96 -12.92 12.04
N LEU A 88 16.00 -13.82 12.27
CA LEU A 88 16.29 -15.16 12.79
C LEU A 88 17.17 -15.95 11.81
N ALA A 89 16.84 -15.97 10.52
CA ALA A 89 17.65 -16.64 9.49
C ALA A 89 19.08 -16.09 9.44
N THR A 90 19.24 -14.76 9.54
CA THR A 90 20.54 -14.09 9.57
C THR A 90 21.35 -14.51 10.79
N SER A 91 20.73 -14.59 11.96
CA SER A 91 21.40 -15.03 13.19
C SER A 91 21.91 -16.49 13.13
N LEU A 92 21.32 -17.32 12.27
CA LEU A 92 21.68 -18.72 12.08
C LEU A 92 22.78 -18.94 11.02
N LEU A 93 23.17 -17.90 10.26
CA LEU A 93 24.17 -18.03 9.20
C LEU A 93 25.55 -18.49 9.69
N PRO A 94 26.09 -18.03 10.84
CA PRO A 94 27.37 -18.51 11.34
C PRO A 94 27.36 -20.02 11.61
N ASP A 95 26.27 -20.54 12.17
CA ASP A 95 26.12 -21.97 12.43
C ASP A 95 25.88 -22.75 11.14
N ALA A 96 25.16 -22.18 10.18
CA ALA A 96 24.98 -22.77 8.85
C ALA A 96 26.33 -23.01 8.14
N CYS A 97 27.31 -22.09 8.29
CA CYS A 97 28.66 -22.27 7.76
C CYS A 97 29.42 -23.47 8.36
N ARG A 98 29.02 -23.94 9.54
CA ARG A 98 29.66 -25.08 10.21
C ARG A 98 29.10 -26.42 9.76
N THR A 99 27.94 -26.42 9.10
CA THR A 99 27.29 -27.65 8.63
C THR A 99 28.11 -28.36 7.55
N GLU A 100 28.10 -29.69 7.57
CA GLU A 100 28.79 -30.51 6.58
C GLU A 100 28.25 -30.26 5.17
N THR A 101 26.94 -30.08 5.03
CA THR A 101 26.30 -29.76 3.75
C THR A 101 26.88 -28.49 3.14
N TYR A 102 27.04 -27.42 3.93
CA TYR A 102 27.68 -26.21 3.44
C TYR A 102 29.13 -26.46 3.05
N ARG A 103 29.92 -27.09 3.92
CA ARG A 103 31.35 -27.38 3.68
C ARG A 103 31.57 -28.22 2.43
N SER A 104 30.75 -29.22 2.19
CA SER A 104 30.80 -30.07 0.98
C SER A 104 30.51 -29.30 -0.31
N SER A 105 29.76 -28.19 -0.23
CA SER A 105 29.44 -27.37 -1.39
C SER A 105 30.53 -26.36 -1.76
N ILE A 106 31.48 -26.09 -0.86
CA ILE A 106 32.49 -25.04 -1.02
C ILE A 106 33.34 -25.24 -2.28
N ALA A 107 33.77 -26.48 -2.56
CA ALA A 107 34.59 -26.75 -3.74
C ALA A 107 33.87 -26.36 -5.04
N GLN A 108 32.58 -26.71 -5.17
CA GLN A 108 31.77 -26.30 -6.31
C GLN A 108 31.56 -24.79 -6.37
N GLN A 109 31.28 -24.15 -5.23
CA GLN A 109 31.11 -22.70 -5.18
C GLN A 109 32.39 -21.94 -5.54
N LEU A 110 33.56 -22.50 -5.19
CA LEU A 110 34.85 -21.95 -5.56
C LEU A 110 35.10 -22.12 -7.06
N ASP A 111 34.83 -23.30 -7.63
CA ASP A 111 34.92 -23.53 -9.08
C ASP A 111 34.05 -22.55 -9.87
N ASP A 112 32.79 -22.39 -9.46
CA ASP A 112 31.88 -21.42 -10.06
C ASP A 112 32.44 -19.99 -9.98
N SER A 113 33.11 -19.63 -8.88
CA SER A 113 33.70 -18.31 -8.69
C SER A 113 34.92 -18.11 -9.59
N MET A 114 35.78 -19.11 -9.70
CA MET A 114 36.98 -19.05 -10.55
C MET A 114 36.63 -18.89 -12.03
N ARG A 115 35.51 -19.45 -12.50
CA ARG A 115 35.02 -19.23 -13.87
C ARG A 115 34.73 -17.76 -14.20
N PHE A 116 34.40 -16.94 -13.20
CA PHE A 116 34.20 -15.49 -13.39
C PHE A 116 35.50 -14.69 -13.29
N ILE A 117 36.48 -15.17 -12.51
CA ILE A 117 37.79 -14.51 -12.36
C ILE A 117 38.69 -14.79 -13.56
N GLY A 118 38.61 -15.99 -14.14
CA GLY A 118 39.49 -16.44 -15.23
C GLY A 118 40.83 -16.96 -14.72
N ASP A 119 41.87 -16.88 -15.55
CA ASP A 119 43.20 -17.43 -15.27
C ASP A 119 44.11 -16.47 -14.47
N GLU A 120 43.61 -15.26 -14.18
CA GLU A 120 44.28 -14.34 -13.27
C GLU A 120 44.24 -14.94 -11.85
N GLY A 121 45.35 -14.88 -11.12
CA GLY A 121 45.37 -15.35 -9.73
C GLY A 121 44.28 -14.72 -8.87
N ALA A 122 43.95 -15.33 -7.74
CA ALA A 122 42.87 -14.84 -6.88
C ALA A 122 43.19 -14.90 -5.39
N HIS A 123 42.57 -14.01 -4.64
CA HIS A 123 42.57 -13.97 -3.19
C HIS A 123 41.18 -14.34 -2.68
N VAL A 124 41.12 -15.32 -1.79
CA VAL A 124 39.89 -15.75 -1.13
C VAL A 124 39.90 -15.24 0.31
N LEU A 125 39.00 -14.31 0.60
CA LEU A 125 38.78 -13.76 1.93
C LEU A 125 37.65 -14.55 2.61
N CYS A 126 37.90 -15.03 3.82
CA CYS A 126 36.93 -15.87 4.54
C CYS A 126 37.11 -15.77 6.06
N SER A 127 36.11 -16.23 6.82
CA SER A 127 36.27 -16.34 8.27
C SER A 127 37.32 -17.39 8.64
N LEU A 128 37.95 -17.23 9.81
CA LEU A 128 39.01 -18.12 10.30
C LEU A 128 38.58 -19.61 10.31
N GLU A 129 37.31 -19.88 10.60
CA GLU A 129 36.75 -21.24 10.68
C GLU A 129 36.66 -21.96 9.32
N LEU A 130 36.62 -21.20 8.23
CA LEU A 130 36.51 -21.74 6.86
C LEU A 130 37.86 -21.88 6.17
N VAL A 131 38.93 -21.26 6.69
CA VAL A 131 40.28 -21.32 6.12
C VAL A 131 40.75 -22.75 5.82
N PRO A 132 40.62 -23.75 6.71
CA PRO A 132 41.09 -25.10 6.41
C PRO A 132 40.34 -25.74 5.23
N THR A 133 39.02 -25.60 5.18
CA THR A 133 38.18 -26.17 4.11
C THR A 133 38.43 -25.46 2.78
N LEU A 134 38.55 -24.14 2.78
CA LEU A 134 38.84 -23.36 1.57
C LEU A 134 40.26 -23.60 1.06
N ARG A 135 41.26 -23.74 1.94
CA ARG A 135 42.62 -24.11 1.51
C ARG A 135 42.66 -25.48 0.86
N GLU A 136 41.92 -26.45 1.40
CA GLU A 136 41.82 -27.78 0.77
C GLU A 136 41.20 -27.69 -0.62
N ALA A 137 40.08 -26.98 -0.76
CA ALA A 137 39.43 -26.76 -2.05
C ALA A 137 40.32 -25.96 -3.03
N ALA A 138 41.09 -25.00 -2.54
CA ALA A 138 41.96 -24.15 -3.34
C ALA A 138 43.20 -24.88 -3.89
N LYS A 139 43.57 -26.07 -3.38
CA LYS A 139 44.71 -26.85 -3.90
C LYS A 139 44.60 -27.19 -5.39
N ALA A 140 43.37 -27.20 -5.92
CA ALA A 140 43.13 -27.41 -7.35
C ALA A 140 43.62 -26.23 -8.22
N TYR A 141 43.91 -25.07 -7.64
CA TYR A 141 44.26 -23.84 -8.33
C TYR A 141 45.63 -23.30 -7.86
N ALA A 142 46.61 -23.27 -8.74
CA ALA A 142 47.99 -22.90 -8.39
C ALA A 142 48.18 -21.42 -8.00
N SER A 143 47.28 -20.54 -8.45
CA SER A 143 47.36 -19.09 -8.30
C SER A 143 46.34 -18.52 -7.29
N VAL A 144 45.75 -19.37 -6.44
CA VAL A 144 44.75 -18.97 -5.44
C VAL A 144 45.35 -18.95 -4.04
N THR A 145 45.15 -17.84 -3.34
CA THR A 145 45.55 -17.67 -1.93
C THR A 145 44.31 -17.55 -1.05
N VAL A 146 44.37 -18.10 0.17
CA VAL A 146 43.25 -18.07 1.12
C VAL A 146 43.69 -17.35 2.39
N GLU A 147 43.05 -16.24 2.68
CA GLU A 147 43.36 -15.34 3.78
C GLU A 147 42.16 -15.20 4.72
N PRO A 148 42.40 -15.27 6.05
CA PRO A 148 41.35 -14.96 7.01
C PRO A 148 41.06 -13.46 6.98
N ASP A 149 39.78 -13.11 6.97
CA ASP A 149 39.29 -11.75 7.08
C ASP A 149 38.19 -11.68 8.15
N ALA A 150 38.33 -10.73 9.08
CA ALA A 150 37.40 -10.54 10.18
C ALA A 150 36.08 -9.89 9.73
N GLU A 151 36.08 -9.16 8.61
CA GLU A 151 34.87 -8.55 8.06
C GLU A 151 33.98 -9.58 7.35
N THR A 152 34.59 -10.65 6.83
CA THR A 152 33.90 -11.75 6.17
C THR A 152 33.32 -12.72 7.20
N GLN A 153 32.09 -12.46 7.66
CA GLN A 153 31.41 -13.25 8.69
C GLN A 153 31.08 -14.69 8.28
N SER A 154 30.16 -14.87 7.33
CA SER A 154 29.61 -16.18 6.95
C SER A 154 29.77 -16.41 5.45
N GLY A 155 30.71 -17.28 5.09
CA GLY A 155 31.07 -17.62 3.72
C GLY A 155 32.41 -17.02 3.30
N PHE A 156 32.55 -16.71 2.03
CA PHE A 156 33.80 -16.21 1.46
C PHE A 156 33.59 -15.24 0.31
N VAL A 157 34.63 -14.49 -0.02
CA VAL A 157 34.68 -13.57 -1.16
C VAL A 157 35.92 -13.90 -1.98
N VAL A 158 35.78 -13.98 -3.30
CA VAL A 158 36.90 -14.19 -4.21
C VAL A 158 37.20 -12.88 -4.93
N VAL A 159 38.45 -12.43 -4.87
CA VAL A 159 38.93 -11.18 -5.47
C VAL A 159 40.03 -11.52 -6.47
N SER A 160 39.97 -11.01 -7.69
CA SER A 160 41.05 -11.20 -8.67
C SER A 160 42.35 -10.54 -8.18
N ALA A 161 43.51 -11.01 -8.61
CA ALA A 161 44.82 -10.48 -8.21
C ALA A 161 44.97 -8.98 -8.56
N GLY A 162 44.31 -8.52 -9.62
CA GLY A 162 44.24 -7.11 -10.00
C GLY A 162 43.14 -6.31 -9.28
N GLY A 163 42.31 -6.94 -8.45
CA GLY A 163 41.16 -6.31 -7.78
C GLY A 163 40.02 -5.89 -8.72
N SER A 164 40.09 -6.27 -10.00
CA SER A 164 39.14 -5.90 -11.06
C SER A 164 37.79 -6.60 -10.92
N VAL A 165 37.77 -7.81 -10.35
CA VAL A 165 36.58 -8.65 -10.23
C VAL A 165 36.46 -9.15 -8.79
N THR A 166 35.26 -9.04 -8.22
CA THR A 166 34.93 -9.57 -6.89
C THR A 166 33.68 -10.43 -6.98
N VAL A 167 33.80 -11.70 -6.57
CA VAL A 167 32.69 -12.64 -6.48
C VAL A 167 32.33 -12.85 -5.02
N ASP A 168 31.20 -12.30 -4.61
CA ASP A 168 30.69 -12.43 -3.24
C ASP A 168 29.88 -13.72 -3.08
N LYS A 169 30.40 -14.66 -2.27
CA LYS A 169 29.75 -15.92 -1.87
C LYS A 169 29.41 -15.93 -0.38
N ARG A 170 29.29 -14.76 0.25
CA ARG A 170 28.80 -14.66 1.63
C ARG A 170 27.35 -15.10 1.71
N LEU A 171 27.02 -15.92 2.70
CA LEU A 171 25.66 -16.41 2.93
C LEU A 171 24.68 -15.25 3.18
N GLY A 172 25.15 -14.18 3.83
CA GLY A 172 24.34 -12.96 4.03
C GLY A 172 23.95 -12.30 2.71
N THR A 173 24.89 -12.14 1.78
CA THR A 173 24.63 -11.59 0.45
C THR A 173 23.71 -12.49 -0.37
N GLN A 174 23.89 -13.82 -0.27
CA GLN A 174 23.00 -14.78 -0.92
C GLN A 174 21.57 -14.69 -0.36
N LEU A 175 21.42 -14.65 0.97
CA LEU A 175 20.13 -14.47 1.63
C LEU A 175 19.47 -13.17 1.17
N GLN A 176 20.21 -12.05 1.15
CA GLN A 176 19.70 -10.76 0.68
C GLN A 176 19.16 -10.81 -0.75
N ARG A 177 19.85 -11.49 -1.66
CA ARG A 177 19.38 -11.68 -3.04
C ARG A 177 18.10 -12.52 -3.12
N MET A 178 17.89 -13.42 -2.16
CA MET A 178 16.72 -14.28 -2.09
C MET A 178 15.53 -13.66 -1.35
N ILE A 179 15.72 -12.56 -0.61
CA ILE A 179 14.66 -11.91 0.20
C ILE A 179 13.34 -11.71 -0.58
N PRO A 180 13.33 -11.16 -1.81
CA PRO A 180 12.06 -10.95 -2.51
C PRO A 180 11.27 -12.24 -2.76
N ALA A 181 11.96 -13.32 -3.13
CA ALA A 181 11.33 -14.62 -3.35
C ALA A 181 10.90 -15.28 -2.03
N LEU A 182 11.75 -15.22 -1.00
CA LEU A 182 11.45 -15.76 0.33
C LEU A 182 10.28 -15.03 1.00
N ALA A 183 10.15 -13.71 0.81
CA ALA A 183 9.03 -12.94 1.35
C ALA A 183 7.68 -13.42 0.78
N ILE A 184 7.64 -13.77 -0.52
CA ILE A 184 6.45 -14.35 -1.16
C ILE A 184 6.16 -15.71 -0.53
N GLU A 185 7.16 -16.59 -0.44
CA GLU A 185 6.97 -17.94 0.11
C GLU A 185 6.55 -17.92 1.58
N ILE A 186 7.13 -17.03 2.40
CA ILE A 186 6.77 -16.85 3.82
C ILE A 186 5.29 -16.48 3.93
N HIS A 187 4.82 -15.51 3.12
CA HIS A 187 3.41 -15.13 3.12
C HIS A 187 2.50 -16.30 2.70
N ASP A 188 2.85 -17.01 1.62
CA ASP A 188 2.08 -18.17 1.14
C ASP A 188 2.00 -19.30 2.18
N ARG A 189 3.08 -19.51 2.95
CA ARG A 189 3.13 -20.54 4.01
C ARG A 189 2.25 -20.16 5.18
N VAL A 190 2.29 -18.89 5.59
CA VAL A 190 1.51 -18.37 6.73
C VAL A 190 0.02 -18.34 6.42
N GLU A 191 -0.39 -18.09 5.17
CA GLU A 191 -1.80 -18.14 4.77
C GLU A 191 -2.38 -19.57 4.77
N LYS A 192 -1.52 -20.61 4.76
CA LYS A 192 -1.92 -22.03 4.75
C LYS A 192 -1.95 -22.67 6.15
N LEU A 193 -1.45 -21.99 7.18
CA LEU A 193 -1.46 -22.45 8.57
C LEU A 193 -2.79 -22.10 9.26
#